data_AF-A0A3M1IV62-F1
#
_entry.id   AF-A0A3M1IV62-F1
#
_cell.length_a   1.000
_cell.length_b   1.000
_cell.length_c   1.000
_cell.angle_alpha   90.00
_cell.angle_beta   90.00
_cell.angle_gamma   90.00
#
_symmetry.space_group_name_H-M   'P 1'
#
loop_
_entity.id
_entity.type
_entity.pdbx_description
1 polymer ?
#
loop_
_entity_poly.entity_id
_entity_poly.type
_entity_poly.pdbx_seq_one_letter_code
_entity_poly.pdbx_strand_id
1 'polypeptide(L)' 'MSEEKIVVRIKRRDRTMVFPVNERDRLRELLKDRIWWDRRSNRWAGRGDVNELKEILESAGYAVKIN' A
#
# COMPACT_ATOMS: atom_id res chain seq x y z
N MET A 1 17.74 17.95 5.33
CA MET A 1 17.45 16.55 5.70
C MET A 1 16.50 16.03 4.65
N SER A 2 16.98 15.24 3.70
CA SER A 2 16.11 14.65 2.68
C SER A 2 15.25 13.60 3.37
N GLU A 3 13.97 13.90 3.60
CA GLU A 3 13.01 12.90 4.09
C GLU A 3 12.93 11.80 3.03
N GLU A 4 13.55 10.65 3.27
CA GLU A 4 13.37 9.47 2.44
C GLU A 4 11.91 9.05 2.52
N LYS A 5 11.12 9.44 1.51
CA LYS A 5 9.72 9.01 1.41
C LYS A 5 9.68 7.50 1.22
N ILE A 6 8.96 6.83 2.11
CA ILE A 6 8.76 5.39 1.99
C ILE A 6 7.94 5.10 0.73
N VAL A 7 8.46 4.20 -0.10
CA VAL A 7 7.85 3.84 -1.37
C VAL A 7 6.95 2.61 -1.20
N VAL A 8 5.66 2.77 -1.46
CA VAL A 8 4.69 1.67 -1.55
C VAL A 8 4.46 1.35 -3.02
N ARG A 9 4.63 0.09 -3.41
CA ARG A 9 4.35 -0.36 -4.79
C ARG A 9 3.00 -1.05 -4.85
N ILE A 10 2.17 -0.68 -5.81
CA ILE A 10 0.87 -1.31 -6.05
C ILE A 10 0.85 -1.88 -7.47
N LYS A 11 0.61 -3.18 -7.61
CA LYS A 11 0.43 -3.81 -8.92
C LYS A 11 -1.00 -3.64 -9.40
N ARG A 12 -1.23 -3.12 -10.62
CA ARG A 12 -2.59 -2.91 -11.15
C ARG A 12 -3.37 -4.20 -11.34
N ARG A 13 -2.72 -5.26 -11.81
CA ARG A 13 -3.36 -6.52 -12.20
C ARG A 13 -4.06 -7.22 -11.03
N ASP A 14 -3.37 -7.32 -9.91
CA ASP A 14 -3.81 -8.11 -8.75
C ASP A 14 -3.93 -7.28 -7.47
N ARG A 15 -3.67 -5.97 -7.54
CA ARG A 15 -3.68 -5.04 -6.40
C ARG A 15 -2.72 -5.45 -5.28
N THR A 16 -1.70 -6.25 -5.60
CA THR A 16 -0.64 -6.57 -4.65
C THR A 16 0.06 -5.30 -4.21
N MET A 17 0.21 -5.15 -2.91
CA MET A 17 0.95 -4.06 -2.27
C MET A 17 2.28 -4.58 -1.74
N VAL A 18 3.36 -3.87 -2.05
CA VAL A 18 4.71 -4.16 -1.55
C VAL A 18 5.22 -2.94 -0.82
N PHE A 19 5.58 -3.12 0.44
CA PHE A 19 6.03 -2.07 1.33
C PHE A 19 6.94 -2.65 2.43
N PRO A 20 7.75 -1.82 3.11
CA PRO A 20 8.58 -2.25 4.23
C PRO A 20 7.76 -2.83 5.40
N VAL A 21 8.24 -3.89 6.04
CA VAL A 21 7.50 -4.62 7.10
C VAL A 21 7.18 -3.74 8.31
N ASN A 22 8.04 -2.77 8.63
CA ASN A 22 7.82 -1.80 9.71
C ASN A 22 6.61 -0.89 9.48
N GLU A 23 6.18 -0.67 8.23
CA GLU A 23 5.00 0.14 7.91
C GLU A 23 3.69 -0.66 7.94
N ARG A 24 3.76 -1.98 8.15
CA ARG A 24 2.58 -2.85 8.08
C ARG A 24 1.45 -2.37 8.97
N ASP A 25 1.73 -2.10 10.24
CA ASP A 25 0.67 -1.77 11.21
C ASP A 25 0.08 -0.39 10.93
N ARG A 26 0.90 0.57 10.48
CA ARG A 26 0.47 1.90 10.04
C ARG A 26 -0.39 1.84 8.78
N LEU A 27 -0.01 1.02 7.79
CA LEU A 27 -0.80 0.82 6.56
C LEU A 27 -2.12 0.11 6.85
N ARG A 28 -2.15 -0.81 7.81
CA ARG A 28 -3.40 -1.45 8.27
C ARG A 28 -4.32 -0.46 8.96
N GLU A 29 -3.79 0.46 9.77
CA GLU A 29 -4.59 1.51 10.40
C GLU A 29 -5.12 2.53 9.39
N LEU A 30 -4.29 2.92 8.42
CA LEU A 30 -4.65 3.88 7.38
C LEU A 30 -5.70 3.33 6.41
N LEU A 31 -5.48 2.11 5.90
CA LEU A 31 -6.33 1.51 4.87
C LEU A 31 -7.50 0.70 5.47
N LYS A 32 -7.43 0.32 6.75
CA LYS A 32 -8.46 -0.45 7.46
C LYS A 32 -8.89 -1.69 6.64
N ASP A 33 -10.17 -1.79 6.28
CA ASP A 33 -10.73 -2.89 5.50
C ASP A 33 -10.32 -2.89 4.02
N ARG A 34 -9.58 -1.86 3.58
CA ARG A 34 -9.04 -1.74 2.22
C ARG A 34 -7.70 -2.44 2.04
N ILE A 35 -7.12 -3.03 3.08
CA ILE A 35 -5.92 -3.86 2.98
C ILE A 35 -6.14 -5.20 3.66
N TRP A 36 -5.69 -6.28 3.01
CA TRP A 36 -5.82 -7.62 3.56
C TRP A 36 -4.64 -8.50 3.14
N TRP A 37 -4.40 -9.55 3.93
CA TRP A 37 -3.40 -10.56 3.61
C TRP A 37 -4.03 -11.65 2.77
N ASP A 38 -3.64 -11.74 1.50
CA ASP A 38 -4.04 -12.84 0.64
C ASP A 38 -3.22 -14.09 0.98
N ARG A 39 -3.87 -15.07 1.60
CA ARG A 39 -3.26 -16.35 1.98
C ARG A 39 -2.84 -17.21 0.79
N ARG A 40 -3.43 -17.01 -0.40
CA ARG A 40 -3.11 -17.81 -1.59
C ARG A 40 -1.79 -17.39 -2.22
N SER A 41 -1.56 -16.09 -2.32
CA SER A 41 -0.33 -15.53 -2.88
C SER A 41 0.72 -15.14 -1.82
N ASN A 42 0.36 -15.24 -0.53
CA ASN A 42 1.17 -14.86 0.62
C ASN A 42 1.66 -13.40 0.52
N ARG A 43 0.75 -12.49 0.15
CA ARG A 43 1.05 -11.08 -0.11
C ARG A 43 -0.05 -10.18 0.45
N TRP A 44 0.32 -8.93 0.73
CA TRP A 44 -0.66 -7.88 1.00
C TRP A 44 -1.35 -7.48 -0.29
N ALA A 45 -2.66 -7.35 -0.25
CA ALA A 45 -3.46 -6.87 -1.36
C ALA A 45 -4.35 -5.71 -0.90
N GLY A 46 -4.48 -4.72 -1.77
CA GLY A 46 -5.44 -3.63 -1.61
C GLY A 46 -6.82 -4.05 -2.12
N ARG A 47 -7.87 -3.53 -1.51
CA ARG A 47 -9.27 -3.67 -1.91
C ARG A 47 -9.80 -2.31 -2.35
N GLY A 48 -10.41 -2.26 -3.52
CA GLY A 48 -10.91 -1.03 -4.15
C GLY A 48 -10.14 -0.64 -5.40
N ASP A 49 -10.33 0.61 -5.83
CA ASP A 49 -9.64 1.20 -6.97
C ASP A 49 -8.18 1.55 -6.62
N VAL A 50 -7.27 1.35 -7.58
CA VAL A 50 -5.82 1.57 -7.37
C VAL A 50 -5.50 3.06 -7.20
N ASN A 51 -6.23 3.95 -7.87
CA ASN A 51 -6.01 5.39 -7.74
C ASN A 51 -6.52 5.91 -6.40
N GLU A 52 -7.66 5.42 -5.91
CA GLU A 52 -8.12 5.74 -4.55
C GLU A 52 -7.09 5.32 -3.49
N LEU A 53 -6.56 4.09 -3.59
CA LEU A 53 -5.51 3.62 -2.68
C LEU A 53 -4.25 4.49 -2.76
N LYS A 54 -3.88 4.91 -3.98
CA LYS A 54 -2.76 5.83 -4.19
C LYS A 54 -2.99 7.17 -3.49
N GLU A 55 -4.14 7.80 -3.69
CA GLU A 55 -4.46 9.10 -3.10
C GLU A 55 -4.43 9.08 -1.57
N ILE A 56 -4.97 8.01 -0.96
CA ILE A 56 -4.94 7.84 0.50
C ILE A 56 -3.48 7.73 1.01
N LEU A 57 -2.66 6.94 0.33
CA LEU A 57 -1.26 6.74 0.71
C LEU A 57 -0.42 8.00 0.49
N GLU A 58 -0.60 8.70 -0.63
CA GLU A 58 0.11 9.95 -0.90
C GLU A 58 -0.29 11.05 0.10
N SER A 59 -1.57 11.10 0.48
CA SER A 59 -2.07 12.02 1.51
C SER A 59 -1.49 11.73 2.90
N ALA A 60 -1.15 10.46 3.17
CA ALA A 60 -0.46 10.05 4.41
C ALA A 60 1.06 10.23 4.35
N GLY A 61 1.61 10.77 3.25
CA GLY A 61 3.03 11.08 3.08
C GLY A 61 3.87 9.99 2.41
N TYR A 62 3.24 8.90 1.93
CA TYR A 62 3.95 7.84 1.21
C TYR A 62 4.17 8.21 -0.26
N ALA A 63 5.23 7.68 -0.85
CA ALA A 63 5.40 7.71 -2.30
C ALA A 63 4.82 6.44 -2.91
N VAL A 64 3.89 6.55 -3.85
CA VAL A 64 3.26 5.37 -4.46
C VAL A 64 3.79 5.14 -5.87
N LYS A 65 4.26 3.93 -6.16
CA LYS A 65 4.61 3.49 -7.52
C LYS A 65 3.62 2.44 -7.99
N ILE A 66 2.92 2.75 -9.06
CA ILE A 66 1.97 1.83 -9.68
C ILE A 66 2.71 1.04 -10.77
N ASN A 67 2.65 -0.29 -10.69
CA ASN A 67 3.27 -1.23 -11.63
C ASN A 67 2.24 -2.06 -12.39
#